data_AF-A0A8J4EEN3-F1
#
_entry.id   AF-A0A8J4EEN3-F1
#
_cell.length_a   1.000
_cell.length_b   1.000
_cell.length_c   1.000
_cell.angle_alpha   90.00
_cell.angle_beta   90.00
_cell.angle_gamma   90.00
#
_symmetry.space_group_name_H-M   'P 1'
#
loop_
_entity.id
_entity.type
_entity.pdbx_description
1 polymer ?
#
loop_
_entity_poly.entity_id
_entity_poly.type
_entity_poly.pdbx_seq_one_letter_code
_entity_poly.pdbx_strand_id
1 'polypeptide(L)'
;MVRAAPWLAWPVGLALALGHLLGGLLPGVAFVVVDAAYVLAVVVTLHRGRWTRDRAALALLGAGVGIFALASLTGVPTARQPTAMLLNAAVLFAAAVALAVGAVALAHRMPGLPARLGVTAVVVGSAGYLLNLLARWAVVLSGAAPWQAAVEDRAWVANVYLRGLDGVPDTMSLLLVWLDLMQVAYVVLTYVGFAGLAVAAGRAGAVSGSAARAVAAVGGVAAGLTVLCAVLAPVSVVAAEAAFVLTIPFMSTLVPALLACALLTHTPTAAPSLARDPARTNIILGK
;
A
#
# COMPACT_ATOMS: atom_id res chain seq x y z
N MET A 1 -5.30 14.37 26.92
CA MET A 1 -6.39 13.55 26.34
C MET A 1 -6.33 13.57 24.81
N VAL A 2 -5.58 12.67 24.14
CA VAL A 2 -5.76 12.31 22.71
C VAL A 2 -4.95 11.02 22.49
N ARG A 3 -5.57 9.85 22.25
CA ARG A 3 -4.82 8.61 21.90
C ARG A 3 -5.50 7.67 20.89
N ALA A 4 -6.67 8.01 20.34
CA ALA A 4 -7.33 7.17 19.35
C ALA A 4 -7.49 7.98 18.04
N ALA A 5 -6.79 7.58 16.97
CA ALA A 5 -7.17 7.92 15.59
C ALA A 5 -6.32 7.24 14.50
N PRO A 6 -4.97 7.13 14.56
CA PRO A 6 -4.22 6.71 13.37
C PRO A 6 -4.36 5.21 13.05
N TRP A 7 -4.65 4.38 14.06
CA TRP A 7 -4.87 2.94 13.92
C TRP A 7 -6.21 2.59 13.25
N LEU A 8 -7.15 3.56 13.16
CA LEU A 8 -8.47 3.34 12.57
C LEU A 8 -8.42 3.34 11.03
N ALA A 9 -7.37 3.88 10.41
CA ALA A 9 -7.21 3.86 8.95
C ALA A 9 -7.16 2.44 8.37
N TRP A 10 -6.64 1.48 9.14
CA TRP A 10 -6.51 0.09 8.71
C TRP A 10 -7.84 -0.68 8.71
N PRO A 11 -8.63 -0.71 9.81
CA PRO A 11 -9.97 -1.30 9.80
C PRO A 11 -10.89 -0.67 8.75
N VAL A 12 -10.78 0.64 8.53
CA VAL A 12 -11.56 1.38 7.54
C VAL A 12 -11.15 0.98 6.12
N GLY A 13 -9.85 0.91 5.83
CA GLY A 13 -9.34 0.41 4.55
C GLY A 13 -9.69 -1.06 4.28
N LEU A 14 -9.68 -1.90 5.31
CA LEU A 14 -10.11 -3.30 5.23
C LEU A 14 -11.62 -3.43 5.00
N ALA A 15 -12.43 -2.59 5.64
CA ALA A 15 -13.86 -2.53 5.38
C ALA A 15 -14.17 -2.08 3.94
N LEU A 16 -13.36 -1.17 3.38
CA LEU A 16 -13.44 -0.78 1.96
C LEU A 16 -13.10 -1.93 1.01
N ALA A 17 -12.11 -2.75 1.37
CA ALA A 17 -11.74 -3.96 0.65
C ALA A 17 -12.92 -4.92 0.51
N LEU A 18 -13.52 -5.21 1.67
CA LEU A 18 -14.60 -6.16 1.81
C LEU A 18 -15.87 -5.64 1.17
N GLY A 19 -16.09 -4.32 1.24
CA GLY A 19 -17.12 -3.65 0.45
C GLY A 19 -16.93 -3.93 -1.04
N HIS A 20 -15.73 -3.67 -1.58
CA HIS A 20 -15.46 -3.70 -3.04
C HIS A 20 -15.62 -5.10 -3.62
N LEU A 21 -15.28 -6.12 -2.83
CA LEU A 21 -15.51 -7.52 -3.16
C LEU A 21 -17.00 -7.86 -3.32
N LEU A 22 -17.85 -7.29 -2.46
CA LEU A 22 -19.28 -7.56 -2.41
C LEU A 22 -20.04 -6.71 -3.44
N GLY A 23 -19.46 -6.46 -4.62
CA GLY A 23 -19.96 -5.59 -5.70
C GLY A 23 -21.36 -5.90 -6.28
N GLY A 24 -22.19 -6.70 -5.59
CA GLY A 24 -23.62 -6.84 -5.81
C GLY A 24 -24.50 -6.65 -4.55
N LEU A 25 -23.95 -6.40 -3.35
CA LEU A 25 -24.69 -6.42 -2.08
C LEU A 25 -24.59 -5.14 -1.23
N LEU A 26 -23.65 -4.24 -1.49
CA LEU A 26 -23.56 -2.95 -0.80
C LEU A 26 -23.89 -1.80 -1.77
N PRO A 27 -24.86 -0.91 -1.45
CA PRO A 27 -25.13 0.26 -2.27
C PRO A 27 -23.86 1.12 -2.38
N GLY A 28 -23.61 1.73 -3.54
CA GLY A 28 -22.47 2.65 -3.77
C GLY A 28 -22.31 3.74 -2.71
N VAL A 29 -23.38 4.09 -1.99
CA VAL A 29 -23.39 5.01 -0.85
C VAL A 29 -22.54 4.52 0.33
N ALA A 30 -22.50 3.22 0.61
CA ALA A 30 -21.69 2.68 1.71
C ALA A 30 -20.18 2.81 1.42
N PHE A 31 -19.77 2.68 0.17
CA PHE A 31 -18.39 2.92 -0.27
C PHE A 31 -17.95 4.36 -0.05
N VAL A 32 -18.79 5.30 -0.46
CA VAL A 32 -18.55 6.73 -0.27
C VAL A 32 -18.36 7.06 1.21
N VAL A 33 -19.11 6.41 2.12
CA VAL A 33 -18.98 6.63 3.57
C VAL A 33 -17.65 6.12 4.11
N VAL A 34 -17.19 4.95 3.67
CA VAL A 34 -15.93 4.40 4.18
C VAL A 34 -14.72 5.08 3.53
N ASP A 35 -14.80 5.47 2.25
CA ASP A 35 -13.80 6.32 1.58
C ASP A 35 -13.70 7.66 2.29
N ALA A 36 -14.84 8.29 2.61
CA ALA A 36 -14.90 9.51 3.38
C ALA A 36 -14.30 9.32 4.78
N ALA A 37 -14.47 8.15 5.42
CA ALA A 37 -13.85 7.86 6.71
C ALA A 37 -12.33 7.71 6.61
N TYR A 38 -11.80 7.09 5.55
CA TYR A 38 -10.35 6.99 5.32
C TYR A 38 -9.76 8.38 5.05
N VAL A 39 -10.39 9.14 4.14
CA VAL A 39 -10.00 10.52 3.83
C VAL A 39 -10.10 11.40 5.07
N LEU A 40 -11.15 11.27 5.87
CA LEU A 40 -11.30 12.00 7.13
C LEU A 40 -10.20 11.64 8.13
N ALA A 41 -9.83 10.36 8.26
CA ALA A 41 -8.73 9.94 9.11
C ALA A 41 -7.38 10.55 8.66
N VAL A 42 -7.15 10.63 7.34
CA VAL A 42 -5.98 11.30 6.76
C VAL A 42 -6.03 12.82 7.03
N VAL A 43 -7.16 13.47 6.78
CA VAL A 43 -7.36 14.92 7.02
C VAL A 43 -7.16 15.26 8.49
N VAL A 44 -7.72 14.49 9.41
CA VAL A 44 -7.52 14.66 10.87
C VAL A 44 -6.05 14.49 11.24
N THR A 45 -5.36 13.54 10.61
CA THR A 45 -3.92 13.34 10.82
C THR A 45 -3.11 14.51 10.28
N LEU A 46 -3.46 15.07 9.12
CA LEU A 46 -2.80 16.24 8.54
C LEU A 46 -3.05 17.52 9.37
N HIS A 47 -4.26 17.69 9.91
CA HIS A 47 -4.58 18.82 10.78
C HIS A 47 -3.88 18.76 12.14
N ARG A 48 -3.62 17.55 12.66
CA ARG A 48 -2.93 17.37 13.94
C ARG A 48 -1.42 17.20 13.80
N GLY A 49 -0.94 16.87 12.60
CA GLY A 49 0.46 16.61 12.29
C GLY A 49 1.22 17.85 11.86
N ARG A 50 2.55 17.75 11.84
CA ARG A 50 3.43 18.80 11.29
C ARG A 50 3.76 18.49 9.82
N TRP A 51 2.79 18.72 8.95
CA TRP A 51 2.81 18.47 7.50
C TRP A 51 4.04 19.03 6.77
N THR A 52 4.62 20.15 7.23
CA THR A 52 5.84 20.71 6.61
C THR A 52 7.12 19.92 6.86
N ARG A 53 7.09 18.88 7.71
CA ARG A 53 8.31 18.25 8.26
C ARG A 53 8.80 17.01 7.51
N ASP A 54 7.92 16.26 6.84
CA ASP A 54 8.30 15.02 6.15
C ASP A 54 7.54 14.83 4.82
N ARG A 55 8.18 15.23 3.72
CA ARG A 55 7.62 15.12 2.36
C ARG A 55 7.41 13.66 1.94
N ALA A 56 8.22 12.72 2.42
CA ALA A 56 8.06 11.31 2.08
C ALA A 56 6.82 10.74 2.77
N ALA A 57 6.59 11.06 4.04
CA ALA A 57 5.37 10.66 4.74
C ALA A 57 4.11 11.26 4.10
N LEU A 58 4.15 12.51 3.65
CA LEU A 58 3.06 13.11 2.88
C LEU A 58 2.80 12.40 1.55
N ALA A 59 3.85 12.02 0.82
CA ALA A 59 3.71 11.29 -0.44
C ALA A 59 3.03 9.93 -0.24
N LEU A 60 3.36 9.21 0.85
CA LEU A 60 2.73 7.94 1.19
C LEU A 60 1.25 8.08 1.53
N LEU A 61 0.87 9.11 2.30
CA LEU A 61 -0.54 9.40 2.58
C LEU A 61 -1.29 9.85 1.32
N GLY A 62 -0.66 10.69 0.50
CA GLY A 62 -1.22 11.16 -0.75
C GLY A 62 -1.47 10.03 -1.75
N ALA A 63 -0.57 9.04 -1.82
CA ALA A 63 -0.76 7.84 -2.63
C ALA A 63 -2.01 7.04 -2.19
N GLY A 64 -2.20 6.87 -0.87
CA GLY A 64 -3.41 6.27 -0.31
C GLY A 64 -4.68 7.03 -0.67
N VAL A 65 -4.71 8.34 -0.39
CA VAL A 65 -5.86 9.21 -0.71
C VAL A 65 -6.15 9.21 -2.21
N GLY A 66 -5.12 9.29 -3.05
CA GLY A 66 -5.25 9.27 -4.50
C GLY A 66 -5.85 7.96 -5.00
N ILE A 67 -5.41 6.81 -4.48
CA ILE A 67 -6.04 5.53 -4.81
C ILE A 67 -7.48 5.50 -4.32
N PHE A 68 -7.79 5.87 -3.08
CA PHE A 68 -9.17 5.81 -2.58
C PHE A 68 -10.13 6.76 -3.29
N ALA A 69 -9.70 7.99 -3.58
CA ALA A 69 -10.54 8.97 -4.27
C ALA A 69 -10.78 8.64 -5.75
N LEU A 70 -9.88 7.88 -6.38
CA LEU A 70 -9.93 7.59 -7.81
C LEU A 70 -10.31 6.15 -8.14
N ALA A 71 -10.05 5.19 -7.23
CA ALA A 71 -10.44 3.79 -7.41
C ALA A 71 -11.96 3.61 -7.33
N SER A 72 -12.67 4.41 -6.53
CA SER A 72 -14.14 4.43 -6.51
C SER A 72 -14.76 5.00 -7.79
N LEU A 73 -13.99 5.77 -8.58
CA LEU A 73 -14.40 6.26 -9.91
C LEU A 73 -14.09 5.26 -11.03
N THR A 74 -13.29 4.23 -10.76
CA THR A 74 -12.93 3.20 -11.73
C THR A 74 -13.55 1.88 -11.32
N GLY A 75 -14.84 1.70 -11.62
CA GLY A 75 -15.50 0.39 -11.57
C GLY A 75 -14.71 -0.67 -12.35
N VAL A 76 -15.03 -1.96 -12.12
CA VAL A 76 -14.29 -3.15 -12.58
C VAL A 76 -13.55 -2.87 -13.90
N PRO A 77 -12.21 -2.64 -13.85
CA PRO A 77 -11.45 -2.05 -14.95
C PRO A 77 -11.19 -3.11 -16.01
N THR A 78 -12.24 -3.46 -16.73
CA THR A 78 -12.28 -4.52 -17.73
C THR A 78 -11.82 -4.00 -19.08
N ALA A 79 -11.28 -4.89 -19.91
CA ALA A 79 -10.99 -4.57 -21.31
C ALA A 79 -12.26 -4.29 -22.14
N ARG A 80 -13.46 -4.58 -21.59
CA ARG A 80 -14.73 -4.09 -22.14
C ARG A 80 -14.90 -2.57 -21.99
N GLN A 81 -14.13 -1.93 -21.11
CA GLN A 81 -14.07 -0.48 -20.94
C GLN A 81 -12.60 0.02 -21.04
N PRO A 82 -12.00 0.02 -22.25
CA PRO A 82 -10.56 0.30 -22.41
C PRO A 82 -10.12 1.63 -21.82
N THR A 83 -10.92 2.69 -21.95
CA THR A 83 -10.62 4.02 -21.38
C THR A 83 -10.59 3.97 -19.85
N ALA A 84 -11.53 3.28 -19.21
CA ALA A 84 -11.54 3.12 -17.76
C ALA A 84 -10.35 2.27 -17.29
N MET A 85 -9.99 1.23 -18.04
CA MET A 85 -8.80 0.42 -17.78
C MET A 85 -7.50 1.24 -17.86
N LEU A 86 -7.36 2.12 -18.86
CA LEU A 86 -6.21 3.02 -18.99
C LEU A 86 -6.12 4.00 -17.82
N LEU A 87 -7.24 4.65 -17.44
CA LEU A 87 -7.29 5.61 -16.34
C LEU A 87 -6.97 4.93 -15.00
N ASN A 88 -7.56 3.76 -14.73
CA ASN A 88 -7.25 2.98 -13.54
C ASN A 88 -5.77 2.59 -13.50
N ALA A 89 -5.22 2.09 -14.61
CA ALA A 89 -3.80 1.75 -14.68
C ALA A 89 -2.90 2.97 -14.46
N ALA A 90 -3.27 4.15 -14.95
CA ALA A 90 -2.54 5.40 -14.71
C ALA A 90 -2.48 5.77 -13.23
N VAL A 91 -3.62 5.69 -12.53
CA VAL A 91 -3.72 5.99 -11.10
C VAL A 91 -2.89 5.01 -10.29
N LEU A 92 -3.05 3.71 -10.55
CA LEU A 92 -2.32 2.65 -9.85
C LEU A 92 -0.81 2.75 -10.12
N PHE A 93 -0.42 3.16 -11.32
CA PHE A 93 0.98 3.38 -11.69
C PHE A 93 1.56 4.54 -10.89
N ALA A 94 0.90 5.69 -10.89
CA ALA A 94 1.33 6.87 -10.13
C ALA A 94 1.45 6.57 -8.64
N ALA A 95 0.50 5.82 -8.08
CA ALA A 95 0.54 5.43 -6.68
C ALA A 95 1.66 4.43 -6.35
N ALA A 96 1.88 3.42 -7.18
CA ALA A 96 2.98 2.47 -7.00
C ALA A 96 4.35 3.16 -7.10
N VAL A 97 4.50 4.13 -8.01
CA VAL A 97 5.70 4.99 -8.09
C VAL A 97 5.85 5.83 -6.81
N ALA A 98 4.78 6.47 -6.33
CA ALA A 98 4.82 7.29 -5.13
C ALA A 98 5.20 6.47 -3.88
N LEU A 99 4.68 5.25 -3.75
CA LEU A 99 5.04 4.32 -2.68
C LEU A 99 6.52 3.90 -2.75
N ALA A 100 7.01 3.56 -3.94
CA ALA A 100 8.41 3.20 -4.14
C ALA A 100 9.36 4.37 -3.82
N VAL A 101 9.08 5.57 -4.36
CA VAL A 101 9.88 6.77 -4.11
C VAL A 101 9.84 7.16 -2.63
N GLY A 102 8.66 7.11 -2.00
CA GLY A 102 8.50 7.36 -0.57
C GLY A 102 9.29 6.38 0.30
N ALA A 103 9.26 5.10 -0.04
CA ALA A 103 10.05 4.05 0.63
C ALA A 103 11.56 4.30 0.48
N VAL A 104 12.04 4.63 -0.72
CA VAL A 104 13.46 4.95 -0.98
C VAL A 104 13.90 6.16 -0.17
N ALA A 105 13.11 7.24 -0.19
CA ALA A 105 13.40 8.46 0.56
C ALA A 105 13.38 8.25 2.09
N LEU A 106 12.53 7.35 2.60
CA LEU A 106 12.56 6.94 4.01
C LEU A 106 13.81 6.12 4.33
N ALA A 107 14.13 5.12 3.51
CA ALA A 107 15.27 4.24 3.71
C ALA A 107 16.60 4.99 3.71
N HIS A 108 16.76 6.01 2.86
CA HIS A 108 17.97 6.84 2.81
C HIS A 108 18.29 7.55 4.13
N ARG A 109 17.28 7.78 4.97
CA ARG A 109 17.42 8.44 6.28
C ARG A 109 17.56 7.45 7.44
N MET A 110 17.45 6.15 7.18
CA MET A 110 17.39 5.10 8.19
C MET A 110 18.53 4.09 7.98
N PRO A 111 19.57 4.08 8.84
CA PRO A 111 20.64 3.11 8.71
C PRO A 111 20.18 1.71 9.15
N GLY A 112 20.73 0.68 8.50
CA GLY A 112 20.62 -0.71 8.95
C GLY A 112 20.03 -1.68 7.93
N LEU A 113 20.12 -2.98 8.27
CA LEU A 113 19.62 -4.06 7.44
C LEU A 113 18.08 -4.00 7.21
N PRO A 114 17.23 -3.70 8.22
CA PRO A 114 15.77 -3.67 8.00
C PRO A 114 15.31 -2.65 6.96
N ALA A 115 15.93 -1.47 6.91
CA ALA A 115 15.62 -0.45 5.91
C ALA A 115 16.00 -0.91 4.49
N ARG A 116 17.19 -1.52 4.33
CA ARG A 116 17.69 -2.03 3.05
C ARG A 116 16.84 -3.18 2.52
N LEU A 117 16.51 -4.15 3.37
CA LEU A 117 15.61 -5.25 2.98
C LEU A 117 14.21 -4.72 2.68
N GLY A 118 13.72 -3.80 3.51
CA GLY A 118 12.40 -3.18 3.34
C GLY A 118 12.26 -2.47 2.00
N VAL A 119 13.19 -1.57 1.67
CA VAL A 119 13.16 -0.85 0.38
C VAL A 119 13.37 -1.77 -0.81
N THR A 120 14.24 -2.79 -0.69
CA THR A 120 14.45 -3.77 -1.76
C THR A 120 13.16 -4.51 -2.06
N ALA A 121 12.44 -4.96 -1.03
CA ALA A 121 11.14 -5.61 -1.21
C ALA A 121 10.14 -4.70 -1.94
N VAL A 122 9.99 -3.44 -1.50
CA VAL A 122 9.09 -2.48 -2.17
C VAL A 122 9.49 -2.27 -3.62
N VAL A 123 10.77 -2.02 -3.91
CA VAL A 123 11.24 -1.76 -5.29
C VAL A 123 11.02 -2.97 -6.20
N VAL A 124 11.33 -4.18 -5.73
CA VAL A 124 11.12 -5.42 -6.50
C VAL A 124 9.63 -5.63 -6.77
N GLY A 125 8.78 -5.49 -5.75
CA GLY A 125 7.33 -5.62 -5.91
C GLY A 125 6.76 -4.58 -6.87
N SER A 126 7.14 -3.31 -6.69
CA SER A 126 6.72 -2.21 -7.56
C SER A 126 7.16 -2.42 -9.00
N ALA A 127 8.39 -2.89 -9.25
CA ALA A 127 8.87 -3.12 -10.61
C ALA A 127 8.00 -4.12 -11.38
N GLY A 128 7.66 -5.26 -10.77
CA GLY A 128 6.77 -6.26 -11.37
C GLY A 128 5.36 -5.72 -11.61
N TYR A 129 4.82 -4.96 -10.66
CA TYR A 129 3.49 -4.37 -10.79
C TYR A 129 3.42 -3.25 -11.84
N LEU A 130 4.42 -2.38 -11.91
CA LEU A 130 4.51 -1.34 -12.93
C LEU A 130 4.60 -1.96 -14.33
N LEU A 131 5.36 -3.04 -14.49
CA LEU A 131 5.39 -3.80 -15.75
C LEU A 131 4.01 -4.35 -16.11
N ASN A 132 3.25 -4.84 -15.13
CA ASN A 132 1.87 -5.28 -15.37
C ASN A 132 0.97 -4.12 -15.86
N LEU A 133 1.03 -2.96 -15.21
CA LEU A 133 0.24 -1.81 -15.63
C LEU A 133 0.62 -1.31 -17.03
N LEU A 134 1.92 -1.34 -17.37
CA LEU A 134 2.39 -1.03 -18.73
C LEU A 134 1.91 -2.06 -19.76
N ALA A 135 1.87 -3.35 -19.40
CA ALA A 135 1.31 -4.38 -20.28
C ALA A 135 -0.18 -4.13 -20.56
N ARG A 136 -0.96 -3.72 -19.56
CA ARG A 136 -2.38 -3.34 -19.72
C ARG A 136 -2.55 -2.15 -20.66
N TRP A 137 -1.67 -1.14 -20.57
CA TRP A 137 -1.63 -0.05 -21.55
C TRP A 137 -1.28 -0.55 -22.95
N ALA A 138 -0.25 -1.39 -23.09
CA ALA A 138 0.16 -1.95 -24.37
C ALA A 138 -0.98 -2.71 -25.06
N VAL A 139 -1.76 -3.50 -24.32
CA VAL A 139 -2.94 -4.21 -24.82
C VAL A 139 -3.98 -3.26 -25.43
N VAL A 140 -4.25 -2.12 -24.77
CA VAL A 140 -5.19 -1.13 -25.31
C VAL A 140 -4.61 -0.43 -26.53
N LEU A 141 -3.37 0.04 -26.43
CA LEU A 141 -2.70 0.81 -27.50
C LEU A 141 -2.47 -0.04 -28.75
N SER A 142 -2.30 -1.35 -28.62
CA SER A 142 -2.18 -2.27 -29.75
C SER A 142 -3.52 -2.70 -30.34
N GLY A 143 -4.66 -2.22 -29.82
CA GLY A 143 -5.99 -2.64 -30.25
C GLY A 143 -6.36 -4.07 -29.83
N ALA A 144 -5.62 -4.68 -28.89
CA ALA A 144 -5.85 -6.05 -28.44
C ALA A 144 -6.93 -6.15 -27.34
N ALA A 145 -7.57 -5.03 -26.95
CA ALA A 145 -8.63 -5.01 -25.94
C ALA A 145 -9.78 -6.01 -26.18
N PRO A 146 -10.28 -6.27 -27.40
CA PRO A 146 -11.31 -7.29 -27.62
C PRO A 146 -10.84 -8.72 -27.30
N TRP A 147 -9.57 -9.03 -27.59
CA TRP A 147 -8.97 -10.33 -27.27
C TRP A 147 -8.79 -10.51 -25.78
N GLN A 148 -8.31 -9.45 -25.12
CA GLN A 148 -8.22 -9.37 -23.68
C GLN A 148 -9.61 -9.56 -23.03
N ALA A 149 -10.65 -8.86 -23.51
CA ALA A 149 -12.02 -9.00 -23.01
C ALA A 149 -12.56 -10.43 -23.18
N ALA A 150 -12.25 -11.09 -24.31
CA ALA A 150 -12.68 -12.46 -24.56
C ALA A 150 -11.99 -13.50 -23.65
N VAL A 151 -10.76 -13.22 -23.20
CA VAL A 151 -10.07 -14.03 -22.18
C VAL A 151 -10.61 -13.69 -20.79
N GLU A 152 -10.86 -12.42 -20.53
CA GLU A 152 -11.48 -11.96 -19.29
C GLU A 152 -12.83 -12.65 -19.02
N ASP A 153 -13.68 -12.75 -20.03
CA ASP A 153 -14.98 -13.43 -19.94
C ASP A 153 -14.89 -14.93 -19.62
N ARG A 154 -13.75 -15.56 -19.92
CA ARG A 154 -13.53 -17.00 -19.72
C ARG A 154 -12.69 -17.32 -18.48
N ALA A 155 -11.75 -16.45 -18.13
CA ALA A 155 -10.67 -16.73 -17.18
C ALA A 155 -10.53 -15.67 -16.08
N TRP A 156 -11.19 -14.51 -16.20
CA TRP A 156 -11.01 -13.41 -15.25
C TRP A 156 -12.10 -13.37 -14.20
N VAL A 157 -11.97 -14.30 -13.27
CA VAL A 157 -12.41 -14.09 -11.90
C VAL A 157 -11.22 -14.47 -11.02
N ALA A 158 -10.69 -13.50 -10.28
CA ALA A 158 -9.39 -13.67 -9.63
C ALA A 158 -9.34 -14.79 -8.59
N ASN A 159 -10.46 -15.06 -7.92
CA ASN A 159 -10.64 -16.22 -7.05
C ASN A 159 -10.74 -17.55 -7.82
N VAL A 160 -11.11 -17.53 -9.11
CA VAL A 160 -11.26 -18.74 -9.94
C VAL A 160 -9.90 -19.21 -10.44
N TYR A 161 -9.05 -18.35 -11.01
CA TYR A 161 -7.74 -18.83 -11.48
C TYR A 161 -6.78 -19.20 -10.33
N LEU A 162 -6.96 -18.64 -9.13
CA LEU A 162 -6.22 -19.08 -7.93
C LEU A 162 -6.57 -20.52 -7.52
N ARG A 163 -7.69 -21.05 -8.03
CA ARG A 163 -8.10 -22.45 -7.87
C ARG A 163 -7.62 -23.35 -9.00
N GLY A 164 -6.99 -22.79 -10.03
CA GLY A 164 -6.67 -23.45 -11.29
C GLY A 164 -7.62 -23.01 -12.40
N LEU A 165 -7.09 -22.91 -13.63
CA LEU A 165 -7.89 -22.63 -14.82
C LEU A 165 -8.53 -23.93 -15.32
N ASP A 166 -9.78 -23.85 -15.77
CA ASP A 166 -10.45 -24.99 -16.42
C ASP A 166 -9.88 -25.22 -17.83
N GLY A 167 -9.55 -26.47 -18.16
CA GLY A 167 -8.99 -26.85 -19.46
C GLY A 167 -7.49 -26.54 -19.63
N VAL A 168 -6.98 -26.61 -20.87
CA VAL A 168 -5.59 -26.25 -21.18
C VAL A 168 -5.53 -24.74 -21.42
N PRO A 169 -4.84 -23.96 -20.57
CA PRO A 169 -4.83 -22.51 -20.71
C PRO A 169 -4.01 -22.08 -21.92
N ASP A 170 -4.55 -21.15 -22.70
CA ASP A 170 -3.81 -20.50 -23.78
C ASP A 170 -2.77 -19.50 -23.22
N THR A 171 -1.84 -19.07 -24.08
CA THR A 171 -0.75 -18.17 -23.71
C THR A 171 -1.23 -16.84 -23.14
N MET A 172 -2.38 -16.32 -23.61
CA MET A 172 -2.92 -15.05 -23.12
C MET A 172 -3.53 -15.20 -21.72
N SER A 173 -4.20 -16.33 -21.48
CA SER A 173 -4.72 -16.71 -20.17
C SER A 173 -3.60 -16.86 -19.13
N LEU A 174 -2.50 -17.54 -19.51
CA LEU A 174 -1.31 -17.65 -18.67
C LEU A 174 -0.66 -16.29 -18.38
N LEU A 175 -0.57 -15.42 -19.40
CA LEU A 175 -0.05 -14.07 -19.23
C LEU A 175 -0.90 -13.27 -18.23
N LEU A 176 -2.23 -13.35 -18.30
CA LEU A 176 -3.11 -12.63 -17.38
C LEU A 176 -3.03 -13.14 -15.95
N VAL A 177 -3.01 -14.45 -15.77
CA VAL A 177 -2.77 -15.03 -14.44
C VAL A 177 -1.42 -14.57 -13.90
N TRP A 178 -0.36 -14.59 -14.71
CA TRP A 178 0.96 -14.12 -14.30
C TRP A 178 0.96 -12.64 -13.90
N LEU A 179 0.29 -11.79 -14.68
CA LEU A 179 0.14 -10.36 -14.41
C LEU A 179 -0.60 -10.09 -13.10
N ASP A 180 -1.64 -10.86 -12.79
CA ASP A 180 -2.35 -10.74 -11.52
C ASP A 180 -1.54 -11.31 -10.35
N LEU A 181 -0.76 -12.37 -10.55
CA LEU A 181 0.20 -12.85 -9.54
C LEU A 181 1.28 -11.81 -9.23
N MET A 182 1.68 -10.97 -10.20
CA MET A 182 2.57 -9.82 -9.92
C MET A 182 1.92 -8.81 -8.98
N GLN A 183 0.59 -8.62 -9.04
CA GLN A 183 -0.13 -7.79 -8.09
C GLN A 183 -0.13 -8.39 -6.68
N VAL A 184 -0.34 -9.70 -6.56
CA VAL A 184 -0.23 -10.42 -5.27
C VAL A 184 1.16 -10.21 -4.66
N ALA A 185 2.21 -10.46 -5.45
CA ALA A 185 3.59 -10.27 -5.03
C ALA A 185 3.86 -8.82 -4.61
N TYR A 186 3.37 -7.84 -5.37
CA TYR A 186 3.51 -6.42 -5.05
C TYR A 186 2.88 -6.05 -3.71
N VAL A 187 1.64 -6.48 -3.44
CA VAL A 187 0.98 -6.15 -2.17
C VAL A 187 1.71 -6.79 -0.99
N VAL A 188 2.08 -8.08 -1.10
CA VAL A 188 2.84 -8.79 -0.06
C VAL A 188 4.20 -8.13 0.19
N LEU A 189 4.95 -7.80 -0.86
CA LEU A 189 6.25 -7.16 -0.74
C LEU A 189 6.15 -5.72 -0.21
N THR A 190 5.03 -5.03 -0.48
CA THR A 190 4.75 -3.72 0.12
C THR A 190 4.52 -3.87 1.62
N TYR A 191 3.74 -4.85 2.07
CA TYR A 191 3.54 -5.13 3.50
C TYR A 191 4.84 -5.46 4.22
N VAL A 192 5.62 -6.39 3.68
CA VAL A 192 6.93 -6.78 4.24
C VAL A 192 7.89 -5.59 4.22
N GLY A 193 7.89 -4.85 3.12
CA GLY A 193 8.74 -3.69 2.90
C GLY A 193 8.54 -2.61 3.95
N PHE A 194 7.29 -2.20 4.14
CA PHE A 194 6.93 -1.16 5.10
C PHE A 194 6.96 -1.65 6.55
N ALA A 195 6.80 -2.95 6.82
CA ALA A 195 7.11 -3.52 8.13
C ALA A 195 8.61 -3.38 8.47
N GLY A 196 9.50 -3.68 7.51
CA GLY A 196 10.95 -3.50 7.66
C GLY A 196 11.33 -2.03 7.86
N LEU A 197 10.71 -1.12 7.11
CA LEU A 197 10.90 0.33 7.28
C LEU A 197 10.37 0.83 8.63
N ALA A 198 9.27 0.29 9.15
CA ALA A 198 8.76 0.63 10.48
C ALA A 198 9.74 0.21 11.59
N VAL A 199 10.33 -0.98 11.49
CA VAL A 199 11.38 -1.44 12.41
C VAL A 199 12.58 -0.51 12.34
N ALA A 200 13.03 -0.12 11.15
CA ALA A 200 14.13 0.81 10.97
C ALA A 200 13.83 2.20 11.56
N ALA A 201 12.62 2.72 11.32
CA ALA A 201 12.15 3.99 11.84
C ALA A 201 12.13 4.00 13.38
N GLY A 202 11.68 2.91 14.01
CA GLY A 202 11.71 2.75 15.46
C GLY A 202 13.13 2.70 16.03
N ARG A 203 14.04 1.99 15.37
CA ARG A 203 15.46 1.92 15.76
C ARG A 203 16.18 3.26 15.62
N ALA A 204 15.85 4.03 14.59
CA ALA A 204 16.38 5.37 14.35
C ALA A 204 15.74 6.44 15.25
N GLY A 205 14.73 6.10 16.06
CA GLY A 205 13.99 7.06 16.88
C GLY A 205 13.12 8.02 16.07
N ALA A 206 12.83 7.72 14.80
CA ALA A 206 11.97 8.53 13.93
C ALA A 206 10.48 8.37 14.27
N VAL A 207 10.12 7.27 14.93
CA VAL A 207 8.78 7.01 15.49
C VAL A 207 8.93 6.37 16.88
N SER A 208 7.85 6.39 17.67
CA SER A 208 7.86 5.67 18.95
C SER A 208 8.02 4.16 18.74
N GLY A 209 8.69 3.48 19.68
CA GLY A 209 8.91 2.03 19.60
C GLY A 209 7.61 1.21 19.59
N SER A 210 6.56 1.69 20.28
CA SER A 210 5.24 1.03 20.24
C SER A 210 4.57 1.17 18.87
N ALA A 211 4.68 2.34 18.23
CA ALA A 211 4.13 2.55 16.90
C ALA A 211 4.88 1.73 15.84
N ALA A 212 6.21 1.73 15.87
CA ALA A 212 7.03 0.89 15.01
C ALA A 212 6.62 -0.59 15.10
N ARG A 213 6.48 -1.12 16.32
CA ARG A 213 6.07 -2.52 16.55
C ARG A 213 4.67 -2.80 16.02
N ALA A 214 3.71 -1.89 16.26
CA ALA A 214 2.36 -2.06 15.77
C ALA A 214 2.30 -2.10 14.23
N VAL A 215 2.97 -1.17 13.56
CA VAL A 215 3.02 -1.14 12.07
C VAL A 215 3.73 -2.38 11.53
N ALA A 216 4.85 -2.78 12.13
CA ALA A 216 5.57 -3.98 11.72
C ALA A 216 4.75 -5.26 11.91
N ALA A 217 4.02 -5.37 13.03
CA ALA A 217 3.13 -6.50 13.28
C ALA A 217 1.96 -6.55 12.29
N VAL A 218 1.31 -5.42 12.01
CA VAL A 218 0.24 -5.33 11.02
C VAL A 218 0.73 -5.75 9.64
N GLY A 219 1.88 -5.23 9.19
CA GLY A 219 2.45 -5.62 7.90
C GLY A 219 2.85 -7.10 7.85
N GLY A 220 3.46 -7.63 8.91
CA GLY A 220 3.82 -9.05 8.99
C GLY A 220 2.59 -9.98 8.97
N VAL A 221 1.55 -9.65 9.73
CA VAL A 221 0.29 -10.41 9.76
C VAL A 221 -0.42 -10.32 8.42
N ALA A 222 -0.52 -9.13 7.81
CA ALA A 222 -1.16 -8.96 6.51
C ALA A 222 -0.42 -9.75 5.42
N ALA A 223 0.91 -9.69 5.38
CA ALA A 223 1.72 -10.49 4.46
C ALA A 223 1.52 -11.99 4.68
N GLY A 224 1.61 -12.45 5.94
CA GLY A 224 1.44 -13.86 6.29
C GLY A 224 0.07 -14.41 5.94
N LEU A 225 -1.00 -13.68 6.26
CA LEU A 225 -2.38 -14.04 5.89
C LEU A 225 -2.56 -14.08 4.38
N THR A 226 -2.03 -13.09 3.65
CA THR A 226 -2.13 -13.04 2.19
C THR A 226 -1.46 -14.25 1.55
N VAL A 227 -0.23 -14.57 1.97
CA VAL A 227 0.51 -15.74 1.47
C VAL A 227 -0.20 -17.03 1.85
N LEU A 228 -0.66 -17.18 3.09
CA LEU A 228 -1.39 -18.36 3.55
C LEU A 228 -2.66 -18.59 2.72
N CYS A 229 -3.46 -17.54 2.52
CA CYS A 229 -4.67 -17.60 1.70
C CYS A 229 -4.34 -17.94 0.24
N ALA A 230 -3.29 -17.35 -0.34
CA ALA A 230 -2.88 -17.65 -1.71
C ALA A 230 -2.41 -19.11 -1.88
N VAL A 231 -1.69 -19.66 -0.90
CA VAL A 231 -1.23 -21.06 -0.90
C VAL A 231 -2.41 -22.03 -0.74
N LEU A 232 -3.41 -21.68 0.07
CA LEU A 232 -4.60 -22.50 0.30
C LEU A 232 -5.68 -22.33 -0.77
N ALA A 233 -5.56 -21.32 -1.64
CA ALA A 233 -6.54 -21.01 -2.67
C ALA A 233 -6.87 -22.19 -3.61
N PRO A 234 -5.90 -23.05 -4.03
CA PRO A 234 -6.19 -24.23 -4.86
C PRO A 234 -7.21 -25.20 -4.26
N VAL A 235 -7.32 -25.24 -2.93
CA VAL A 235 -8.16 -26.22 -2.20
C VAL A 235 -9.29 -25.57 -1.41
N SER A 236 -9.45 -24.25 -1.45
CA SER A 236 -10.45 -23.53 -0.67
C SER A 236 -10.94 -22.26 -1.36
N VAL A 237 -12.24 -22.20 -1.63
CA VAL A 237 -12.91 -21.01 -2.20
C VAL A 237 -12.75 -19.80 -1.29
N VAL A 238 -12.93 -20.00 0.02
CA VAL A 238 -12.78 -18.93 1.02
C VAL A 238 -11.34 -18.39 1.03
N ALA A 239 -10.35 -19.28 0.88
CA ALA A 239 -8.95 -18.86 0.82
C ALA A 239 -8.65 -18.08 -0.47
N ALA A 240 -9.21 -18.51 -1.61
CA ALA A 240 -9.07 -17.80 -2.88
C ALA A 240 -9.71 -16.40 -2.85
N GLU A 241 -10.91 -16.29 -2.28
CA GLU A 241 -11.59 -15.00 -2.08
C GLU A 241 -10.81 -14.10 -1.12
N ALA A 242 -10.34 -14.64 0.01
CA ALA A 242 -9.54 -13.89 0.96
C ALA A 242 -8.21 -13.40 0.33
N ALA A 243 -7.51 -14.26 -0.42
CA ALA A 243 -6.29 -13.89 -1.13
C ALA A 243 -6.55 -12.76 -2.14
N PHE A 244 -7.65 -12.83 -2.88
CA PHE A 244 -8.06 -11.77 -3.80
C PHE A 244 -8.33 -10.45 -3.06
N VAL A 245 -9.15 -10.45 -2.00
CA VAL A 245 -9.45 -9.26 -1.19
C VAL A 245 -8.17 -8.63 -0.64
N LEU A 246 -7.30 -9.45 -0.07
CA LEU A 246 -6.05 -9.01 0.55
C LEU A 246 -5.03 -8.48 -0.46
N THR A 247 -5.28 -8.66 -1.76
CA THR A 247 -4.37 -8.26 -2.85
C THR A 247 -4.98 -7.25 -3.82
N ILE A 248 -6.18 -6.73 -3.54
CA ILE A 248 -6.72 -5.58 -4.27
C ILE A 248 -5.72 -4.42 -4.14
N PRO A 249 -5.39 -3.67 -5.22
CA PRO A 249 -4.24 -2.75 -5.21
C PRO A 249 -4.23 -1.73 -4.07
N PHE A 250 -5.39 -1.27 -3.60
CA PHE A 250 -5.46 -0.33 -2.47
C PHE A 250 -4.80 -0.89 -1.20
N MET A 251 -4.82 -2.21 -0.99
CA MET A 251 -4.23 -2.89 0.17
C MET A 251 -2.76 -2.52 0.36
N SER A 252 -2.04 -2.32 -0.75
CA SER A 252 -0.65 -1.88 -0.74
C SER A 252 -0.43 -0.55 0.00
N THR A 253 -1.45 0.31 0.13
CA THR A 253 -1.32 1.64 0.75
C THR A 253 -1.51 1.64 2.26
N LEU A 254 -2.09 0.59 2.85
CA LEU A 254 -2.56 0.64 4.23
C LEU A 254 -1.40 0.67 5.24
N VAL A 255 -0.43 -0.24 5.12
CA VAL A 255 0.77 -0.25 5.99
C VAL A 255 1.64 1.00 5.78
N PRO A 256 1.91 1.46 4.53
CA PRO A 256 2.55 2.75 4.30
C PRO A 256 1.85 3.92 4.98
N ALA A 257 0.51 3.98 4.90
CA ALA A 257 -0.27 5.05 5.53
C ALA A 257 -0.14 5.02 7.05
N LEU A 258 -0.18 3.84 7.68
CA LEU A 258 0.05 3.71 9.12
C LEU A 258 1.46 4.21 9.53
N LEU A 259 2.49 3.85 8.76
CA LEU A 259 3.85 4.34 9.00
C LEU A 259 3.93 5.86 8.84
N ALA A 260 3.34 6.41 7.78
CA ALA A 260 3.31 7.83 7.51
C ALA A 260 2.57 8.62 8.62
N CYS A 261 1.43 8.12 9.10
CA CYS A 261 0.73 8.66 10.26
C CYS A 261 1.64 8.68 11.50
N ALA A 262 2.36 7.58 11.77
CA ALA A 262 3.27 7.51 12.90
C ALA A 262 4.42 8.53 12.78
N LEU A 263 4.98 8.71 11.58
CA LEU A 263 6.04 9.68 11.30
C LEU A 263 5.56 11.13 11.49
N LEU A 264 4.37 11.47 11.01
CA LEU A 264 3.83 12.83 11.06
C LEU A 264 3.33 13.26 12.45
N THR A 265 3.00 12.29 13.30
CA THR A 265 2.49 12.52 14.66
C THR A 265 3.57 12.39 15.74
N HIS A 266 4.73 11.82 15.40
CA HIS A 266 5.84 11.72 16.35
C HIS A 266 6.49 13.09 16.58
N THR A 267 6.56 13.49 17.86
CA THR A 267 7.43 14.60 18.28
C THR A 267 8.71 13.96 18.77
N PRO A 268 9.87 14.23 18.13
CA PRO A 268 11.15 13.76 18.64
C PRO A 268 11.27 14.23 20.09
N THR A 269 11.50 13.31 21.01
CA THR A 269 11.89 13.67 22.37
C THR A 269 13.14 14.54 22.20
N ALA A 270 13.08 15.80 22.63
CA ALA A 270 14.26 16.65 22.63
C ALA A 270 15.38 15.84 23.29
N ALA A 271 16.52 15.70 22.61
CA ALA A 271 17.71 15.19 23.25
C ALA A 271 17.85 15.96 24.57
N PRO A 272 18.08 15.30 25.72
CA PRO A 272 18.29 16.02 26.96
C PRO A 272 19.34 17.06 26.64
N SER A 273 18.98 18.34 26.80
CA SER A 273 19.92 19.43 26.65
C SER A 273 21.06 19.05 27.57
N LEU A 274 22.21 18.68 27.00
CA LEU A 274 23.45 18.65 27.75
C LEU A 274 23.46 20.01 28.43
N ALA A 275 23.35 19.97 29.75
CA ALA A 275 23.42 21.14 30.60
C ALA A 275 24.52 22.01 30.02
N ARG A 276 24.21 23.27 29.74
CA ARG A 276 25.25 24.27 29.46
C ARG A 276 26.26 24.11 30.58
N ASP A 277 27.39 23.52 30.23
CA ASP A 277 28.51 23.33 31.13
C ASP A 277 28.89 24.73 31.62
N PRO A 278 28.67 25.08 32.91
CA PRO A 278 28.99 26.39 33.43
C PRO A 278 30.50 26.69 33.33
N ALA A 279 31.33 25.70 33.03
CA ALA A 279 32.78 25.86 32.85
C ALA A 279 33.19 26.65 31.58
N ARG A 280 32.28 26.91 30.63
CA ARG A 280 32.60 27.69 29.41
C ARG A 280 32.39 29.21 29.51
N THR A 281 31.96 29.74 30.66
CA THR A 281 31.72 31.19 30.82
C THR A 281 32.94 31.98 31.36
N ASN A 282 34.08 31.34 31.60
CA ASN A 282 35.27 32.02 32.18
C ASN A 282 36.41 32.30 31.19
N ILE A 283 36.21 32.19 29.87
CA ILE A 283 37.27 32.46 28.87
C ILE A 283 37.13 33.85 28.22
N ILE A 284 36.16 34.68 28.63
CA ILE A 284 35.99 36.05 28.08
C ILE A 284 36.12 37.10 29.19
N LEU A 285 37.19 37.04 29.97
CA LEU A 285 37.73 38.17 30.73
C LEU A 285 39.25 37.98 30.82
N GLY A 286 39.99 38.47 29.83
CA GLY A 286 41.45 38.42 29.88
C GLY A 286 42.14 38.55 28.52
N LYS A 287 41.97 39.70 27.86
CA LYS A 287 42.98 40.45 27.10
C LYS A 287 42.36 41.72 26.53
#